data_AF-A0A9X2FLI9-F1
#
_entry.id   AF-A0A9X2FLI9-F1
#
_cell.length_a   1.000
_cell.length_b   1.000
_cell.length_c   1.000
_cell.angle_alpha   90.00
_cell.angle_beta   90.00
_cell.angle_gamma   90.00
#
_symmetry.space_group_name_H-M   'P 1'
#
loop_
_entity.id
_entity.type
_entity.pdbx_description
1 polymer ?
#
loop_
_entity_poly.entity_id
_entity_poly.type
_entity_poly.pdbx_seq_one_letter_code
_entity_poly.pdbx_strand_id
1 'polypeptide(L)' 'MRNNIILECMITGERLYLTSKNKRNNPEKLKLKKYSPKLRKKAWFVEVTTK' A
#
# COMPACT_ATOMS: atom_id res chain seq x y z
N MET A 1 14.45 11.70 4.63
CA MET A 1 14.53 10.90 3.38
C MET A 1 13.21 10.17 3.20
N ARG A 2 12.58 10.31 2.04
CA ARG A 2 11.28 9.71 1.75
C ARG A 2 11.53 8.55 0.81
N ASN A 3 11.00 7.37 1.14
CA ASN A 3 11.25 6.15 0.39
C ASN A 3 9.98 5.73 -0.34
N ASN A 4 10.13 5.22 -1.56
CA ASN A 4 9.02 4.66 -2.30
C ASN A 4 8.64 3.29 -1.72
N ILE A 5 7.36 3.06 -1.59
CA ILE A 5 6.74 1.85 -1.06
C ILE A 5 5.58 1.44 -1.97
N ILE A 6 5.34 0.13 -2.03
CA ILE A 6 4.24 -0.44 -2.81
C ILE A 6 3.12 -0.82 -1.84
N LEU A 7 1.88 -0.59 -2.25
CA LEU A 7 0.71 -1.06 -1.51
C LEU A 7 0.07 -2.26 -2.21
N GLU A 8 -0.17 -3.30 -1.43
CA GLU A 8 -0.79 -4.56 -1.86
C GLU A 8 -2.21 -4.67 -1.30
N CYS A 9 -3.16 -5.10 -2.13
CA CYS A 9 -4.53 -5.36 -1.70
C CYS A 9 -4.58 -6.58 -0.77
N MET A 10 -5.17 -6.43 0.41
CA MET A 10 -5.29 -7.51 1.40
C MET A 10 -6.17 -8.69 0.93
N ILE A 11 -7.04 -8.46 -0.05
CA ILE A 11 -8.01 -9.47 -0.53
C ILE A 11 -7.50 -10.13 -1.82
N THR A 12 -7.03 -9.33 -2.78
CA THR A 12 -6.66 -9.82 -4.12
C THR A 12 -5.16 -10.01 -4.33
N GLY A 13 -4.31 -9.53 -3.42
CA GLY A 13 -2.85 -9.56 -3.57
C GLY A 13 -2.30 -8.61 -4.65
N GLU A 14 -3.13 -7.70 -5.17
CA GLU A 14 -2.72 -6.80 -6.26
C GLU A 14 -1.82 -5.67 -5.76
N ARG A 15 -0.69 -5.46 -6.45
CA ARG A 15 0.30 -4.41 -6.16
C ARG A 15 0.18 -3.28 -7.16
N LEU A 16 -0.80 -2.40 -6.95
CA LEU A 16 -1.19 -1.39 -7.95
C LEU A 16 -0.64 0.00 -7.63
N TYR A 17 -0.38 0.29 -6.36
CA TYR A 17 -0.10 1.64 -5.92
C TYR A 17 1.33 1.79 -5.46
N LEU A 18 2.04 2.72 -6.11
CA LEU A 18 3.31 3.24 -5.65
C LEU A 18 3.05 4.52 -4.86
N THR A 19 3.57 4.61 -3.65
CA THR A 19 3.52 5.84 -2.85
C THR A 19 4.84 6.07 -2.16
N SER A 20 5.06 7.27 -1.63
CA SER A 20 6.30 7.62 -0.96
C SER A 20 6.00 7.92 0.51
N LYS A 21 6.75 7.29 1.40
CA LYS A 21 6.57 7.37 2.85
C LYS A 21 7.89 7.73 3.53
N ASN A 22 7.82 8.56 4.57
CA ASN A 22 8.95 8.82 5.44
C ASN A 22 8.94 7.82 6.61
N LYS A 23 9.78 6.79 6.52
CA LYS A 23 9.85 5.70 7.51
C LYS A 23 10.34 6.17 8.89
N ARG A 24 11.03 7.32 8.98
CA ARG A 24 11.52 7.87 10.26
C ARG A 24 10.40 8.45 11.12
N ASN A 25 9.50 9.22 10.50
CA ASN A 25 8.40 9.86 11.22
C ASN A 25 7.22 8.90 11.44
N ASN A 26 6.97 8.03 10.46
CA ASN A 26 5.84 7.12 10.48
C ASN A 26 6.37 5.68 10.38
N PRO A 27 6.77 5.04 11.49
CA PRO A 27 7.33 3.70 11.47
C PRO A 27 6.29 2.62 11.12
N GLU A 28 5.01 2.85 11.46
CA GLU A 28 3.93 1.87 11.28
C GLU A 28 3.58 1.60 9.82
N LYS A 29 3.20 0.36 9.47
CA LYS A 29 2.82 -0.01 8.09
C LYS A 29 1.63 0.82 7.60
N LEU A 30 1.80 1.44 6.43
CA LEU A 30 0.74 2.26 5.84
C LEU A 30 -0.44 1.39 5.40
N LYS A 31 -1.65 1.72 5.84
CA LYS A 31 -2.90 1.05 5.45
C LYS A 31 -3.89 2.08 4.92
N LEU A 32 -4.30 1.93 3.66
CA LEU A 32 -5.18 2.87 2.97
C LEU A 32 -6.35 2.16 2.29
N LYS A 33 -7.54 2.76 2.30
CA LYS A 33 -8.65 2.31 1.45
C LYS A 33 -8.42 2.84 0.03
N LYS A 34 -8.20 1.94 -0.93
CA LYS A 34 -8.04 2.27 -2.36
C LYS A 34 -8.89 1.34 -3.22
N TYR A 35 -9.10 1.72 -4.48
CA TYR A 35 -9.95 0.96 -5.39
C TYR A 35 -9.21 -0.25 -5.95
N SER A 36 -9.80 -1.44 -5.87
CA SER A 36 -9.30 -2.62 -6.58
C SER A 36 -10.11 -2.79 -7.88
N PRO A 37 -9.47 -2.78 -9.06
CA PRO A 37 -10.14 -3.00 -10.32
C PRO A 37 -10.70 -4.43 -10.45
N LYS A 38 -10.03 -5.44 -9.87
CA LYS A 38 -10.55 -6.83 -9.85
C LYS A 38 -11.83 -6.96 -9.02
N LEU A 39 -11.88 -6.35 -7.84
CA LEU A 39 -13.07 -6.41 -6.99
C LEU A 39 -14.14 -5.39 -7.36
N ARG A 40 -13.81 -4.42 -8.22
CA ARG A 40 -14.63 -3.25 -8.57
C ARG A 40 -15.15 -2.48 -7.35
N LYS A 41 -14.39 -2.49 -6.25
CA LYS A 41 -14.76 -1.83 -4.99
C LYS A 41 -13.53 -1.34 -4.25
N LYS A 42 -13.74 -0.44 -3.28
CA LYS A 42 -12.68 -0.01 -2.36
C LYS A 42 -12.33 -1.14 -1.40
N ALA A 43 -11.05 -1.50 -1.37
CA ALA A 43 -10.49 -2.50 -0.49
C ALA A 43 -9.34 -1.89 0.32
N TRP A 44 -8.86 -2.63 1.32
CA TRP A 44 -7.71 -2.24 2.11
C TRP A 44 -6.42 -2.62 1.38
N PHE A 45 -5.57 -1.61 1.18
CA PHE A 45 -4.24 -1.76 0.63
C PHE A 45 -3.20 -1.47 1.72
N VAL A 46 -2.26 -2.39 1.90
CA VAL A 46 -1.26 -2.38 2.97
C VAL A 46 0.13 -2.29 2.37
N GLU A 47 1.01 -1.54 3.03
CA GLU A 47 2.43 -1.44 2.69
C GLU A 47 3.11 -2.81 2.69
N VAL A 48 3.73 -3.14 1.55
CA VAL A 48 4.63 -4.28 1.43
C VAL A 48 6.05 -3.76 1.37
N THR A 49 6.89 -4.28 2.26
CA THR A 49 8.33 -4.06 2.20
C THR A 49 8.91 -5.02 1.17
N THR A 50 9.33 -4.49 0.03
CA THR A 50 10.20 -5.26 -0.88
C THR A 50 11.46 -5.61 -0.08
N LYS A 51 11.71 -6.91 0.12
CA LYS A 51 12.95 -7.41 0.72
C LYS A 51 14.13 -7.12 -0.18
#